data_AF-A0A7J5MV27-F1
#
_entry.id   AF-A0A7J5MV27-F1
#
_cell.length_a   1.000
_cell.length_b   1.000
_cell.length_c   1.000
_cell.angle_alpha   90.00
_cell.angle_beta   90.00
_cell.angle_gamma   90.00
#
_symmetry.space_group_name_H-M   'P 1'
#
loop_
_entity.id
_entity.type
_entity.pdbx_description
1 polymer ?
#
loop_
_entity_poly.entity_id
_entity_poly.type
_entity_poly.pdbx_seq_one_letter_code
_entity_poly.pdbx_strand_id
1 'polypeptide(L)'
;MVNTGDIVYTKSPLNSNPYGIIKVNKGIPGIVSTLYAVYRPQDNVHTNFIQVYFEQHERMNNYMHPLVNKGAKNDMKVTAENALKGVVTFPSREEQVIISEFFDRLDSLITLHQRKY
;
A
#
# COMPACT_ATOMS: atom_id res chain seq x y z
N MET A 1 -14.88 -8.60 -3.34
CA MET A 1 -15.11 -8.14 -1.95
C MET A 1 -13.75 -7.89 -1.32
N VAL A 2 -13.64 -6.83 -0.54
CA VAL A 2 -12.47 -6.46 0.26
C VAL A 2 -12.87 -6.53 1.73
N ASN A 3 -12.03 -7.12 2.57
CA ASN A 3 -12.21 -7.19 4.02
C ASN A 3 -11.33 -6.16 4.72
N THR A 4 -11.63 -5.86 5.99
CA THR A 4 -10.73 -5.08 6.84
C THR A 4 -9.38 -5.80 6.92
N GLY A 5 -8.29 -5.08 6.67
CA GLY A 5 -6.93 -5.65 6.65
C GLY A 5 -6.52 -6.27 5.30
N ASP A 6 -7.39 -6.30 4.30
CA ASP A 6 -6.97 -6.63 2.94
C ASP A 6 -6.14 -5.47 2.35
N ILE A 7 -5.23 -5.80 1.45
CA ILE A 7 -4.37 -4.86 0.74
C ILE A 7 -4.97 -4.60 -0.64
N VAL A 8 -5.02 -3.35 -1.06
CA VAL A 8 -5.61 -2.91 -2.32
C VAL A 8 -4.55 -2.19 -3.14
N TYR A 9 -4.35 -2.64 -4.37
CA TYR A 9 -3.56 -1.93 -5.37
C TYR A 9 -4.48 -1.33 -6.44
N THR A 10 -4.27 -0.04 -6.74
CA THR A 10 -4.89 0.62 -7.90
C THR A 10 -3.82 1.20 -8.82
N LYS A 11 -4.09 1.10 -10.13
CA LYS A 11 -3.26 1.65 -11.21
C LYS A 11 -3.48 3.14 -11.43
N SER A 12 -4.25 3.81 -10.58
CA SER A 12 -4.52 5.25 -10.66
C SER A 12 -3.25 6.04 -10.35
N PRO A 13 -2.58 6.64 -11.35
CA PRO A 13 -1.32 7.33 -11.11
C PRO A 13 -1.58 8.65 -10.37
N LEU A 14 -0.68 8.98 -9.44
CA LEU A 14 -0.61 10.30 -8.80
C LEU A 14 0.72 10.95 -9.19
N ASN A 15 0.83 12.27 -9.07
CA ASN A 15 2.09 12.98 -9.38
C ASN A 15 3.30 12.40 -8.63
N SER A 16 3.10 12.00 -7.36
CA SER A 16 4.16 11.39 -6.55
C SER A 16 4.28 9.86 -6.72
N ASN A 17 3.24 9.20 -7.23
CA ASN A 17 3.16 7.75 -7.40
C ASN A 17 2.70 7.41 -8.83
N PRO A 18 3.57 7.58 -9.84
CA PRO A 18 3.22 7.35 -11.25
C PRO A 18 2.89 5.90 -11.58
N TYR A 19 3.16 4.94 -10.69
CA TYR A 19 2.89 3.50 -10.90
C TYR A 19 1.69 2.98 -10.09
N GLY A 20 0.85 3.88 -9.59
CA GLY A 20 -0.31 3.56 -8.77
C GLY A 20 0.03 3.53 -7.28
N ILE A 21 -0.92 3.08 -6.46
CA ILE A 21 -0.78 3.06 -5.00
C ILE A 21 -1.20 1.72 -4.41
N ILE A 22 -0.50 1.33 -3.34
CA ILE A 22 -0.87 0.21 -2.47
C ILE A 22 -1.40 0.81 -1.17
N LYS A 23 -2.57 0.36 -0.73
CA LYS A 23 -3.18 0.76 0.55
C LYS A 23 -3.80 -0.42 1.27
N VAL A 24 -3.95 -0.28 2.58
CA VAL A 24 -4.67 -1.21 3.44
C VAL A 24 -6.11 -0.75 3.60
N ASN A 25 -7.07 -1.67 3.49
CA ASN A 25 -8.44 -1.39 3.88
C ASN A 25 -8.57 -1.34 5.41
N LYS A 26 -8.45 -0.13 5.98
CA LYS A 26 -8.69 0.13 7.41
C LYS A 26 -10.18 0.30 7.75
N GLY A 27 -11.07 0.30 6.75
CA GLY A 27 -12.51 0.50 6.92
C GLY A 27 -13.30 -0.80 7.05
N ILE A 28 -14.62 -0.70 6.87
CA ILE A 28 -15.53 -1.86 6.87
C ILE A 28 -15.37 -2.71 5.59
N PRO A 29 -15.67 -4.02 5.65
CA PRO A 29 -15.71 -4.86 4.46
C PRO A 29 -16.72 -4.37 3.42
N GLY A 30 -16.43 -4.58 2.13
CA GLY A 30 -17.29 -4.09 1.06
C GLY A 30 -16.94 -4.61 -0.33
N ILE A 31 -17.65 -4.13 -1.35
CA ILE A 31 -17.37 -4.43 -2.75
C ILE A 31 -16.54 -3.28 -3.33
N VAL A 32 -15.47 -3.63 -4.04
CA VAL A 32 -14.64 -2.68 -4.77
C VAL A 32 -14.71 -2.99 -6.27
N SER A 33 -14.40 -1.98 -7.09
CA SER A 33 -14.29 -2.14 -8.54
C SER A 33 -13.33 -3.26 -8.90
N THR A 34 -13.63 -4.01 -9.97
CA THR A 34 -12.75 -5.04 -10.54
C THR A 34 -11.43 -4.47 -11.08
N LEU A 35 -11.33 -3.14 -11.20
CA LEU A 35 -10.10 -2.44 -11.54
C LEU A 35 -9.05 -2.48 -10.41
N TYR A 36 -9.47 -2.74 -9.18
CA TYR A 36 -8.57 -2.88 -8.04
C TYR A 36 -8.14 -4.33 -7.88
N ALA A 37 -6.86 -4.53 -7.65
CA ALA A 37 -6.34 -5.80 -7.20
C ALA A 37 -6.41 -5.86 -5.68
N VAL A 38 -6.95 -6.94 -5.13
CA VAL A 38 -7.09 -7.17 -3.70
C VAL A 38 -6.22 -8.35 -3.29
N TYR A 39 -5.39 -8.16 -2.27
CA TYR A 39 -4.46 -9.16 -1.75
C TYR A 39 -4.69 -9.37 -0.26
N ARG A 40 -4.33 -10.55 0.23
CA ARG A 40 -4.35 -10.88 1.65
C ARG A 40 -2.92 -11.05 2.14
N PRO A 41 -2.54 -10.35 3.23
CA PRO A 41 -1.23 -10.56 3.84
C PRO A 41 -1.13 -12.00 4.36
N GLN A 42 0.09 -12.53 4.34
CA GLN A 42 0.42 -13.78 5.01
C GLN A 42 0.62 -13.53 6.52
N ASP A 43 0.61 -14.60 7.32
CA ASP A 43 0.65 -14.50 8.79
C ASP A 43 1.90 -13.79 9.34
N ASN A 44 3.02 -13.87 8.62
CA ASN A 44 4.28 -13.22 8.96
C ASN A 44 4.32 -11.71 8.65
N VAL A 45 3.24 -11.16 8.10
CA VAL A 45 3.13 -9.75 7.73
C VAL A 45 2.10 -9.06 8.61
N HIS A 46 2.51 -7.99 9.28
CA HIS A 46 1.57 -7.09 9.93
C HIS A 46 1.00 -6.11 8.91
N THR A 47 -0.31 -6.12 8.69
CA THR A 47 -0.93 -5.36 7.61
C THR A 47 -0.65 -3.86 7.65
N ASN A 48 -0.68 -3.22 8.83
CA ASN A 48 -0.39 -1.79 8.92
C ASN A 48 1.06 -1.45 8.56
N PHE A 49 1.97 -2.41 8.66
CA PHE A 49 3.34 -2.22 8.20
C PHE A 49 3.41 -2.08 6.68
N ILE A 50 2.55 -2.80 5.93
CA ILE A 50 2.41 -2.62 4.47
C ILE A 50 1.98 -1.18 4.15
N GLN A 51 1.02 -0.64 4.93
CA GLN A 51 0.58 0.75 4.76
C GLN A 51 1.77 1.71 4.94
N VAL A 52 2.46 1.64 6.08
CA VAL A 52 3.61 2.50 6.40
C VAL A 52 4.73 2.32 5.36
N TYR A 53 5.00 1.10 4.92
CA TYR A 53 6.06 0.80 3.97
C TYR A 53 5.83 1.42 2.59
N PHE A 54 4.60 1.31 2.06
CA PHE A 54 4.26 1.78 0.72
C PHE A 54 3.70 3.21 0.67
N GLU A 55 3.47 3.86 1.81
CA GLU A 55 3.23 5.31 1.87
C GLU A 55 4.45 6.13 1.45
N GLN A 56 5.66 5.58 1.65
CA GLN A 56 6.88 6.21 1.16
C GLN A 56 6.97 6.05 -0.36
N HIS A 57 6.86 7.17 -1.07
CA HIS A 57 6.77 7.21 -2.54
C HIS A 57 7.92 6.47 -3.25
N GLU A 58 9.14 6.56 -2.72
CA GLU A 58 10.30 5.89 -3.33
C GLU A 58 10.19 4.37 -3.26
N ARG A 59 9.83 3.79 -2.10
CA ARG A 59 9.53 2.34 -1.97
C ARG A 59 8.41 1.91 -2.90
N MET A 60 7.32 2.67 -2.97
CA MET A 60 6.19 2.38 -3.85
C MET A 60 6.59 2.37 -5.33
N ASN A 61 7.30 3.41 -5.75
CA ASN A 61 7.72 3.55 -7.14
C ASN A 61 8.80 2.53 -7.52
N ASN A 62 9.81 2.31 -6.67
CA ASN A 62 10.86 1.34 -6.93
C ASN A 62 10.31 -0.09 -7.01
N TYR A 63 9.31 -0.41 -6.18
CA TYR A 63 8.66 -1.72 -6.20
C TYR A 63 7.83 -1.93 -7.48
N MET A 64 7.00 -0.95 -7.89
CA MET A 64 6.09 -1.12 -9.02
C MET A 64 6.70 -0.81 -10.39
N HIS A 65 7.71 0.05 -10.47
CA HIS A 65 8.35 0.45 -11.73
C HIS A 65 8.72 -0.74 -12.62
N PRO A 66 9.44 -1.79 -12.15
CA PRO A 66 9.79 -2.93 -12.99
C PRO A 66 8.62 -3.86 -13.31
N LEU A 67 7.48 -3.74 -12.60
CA LEU A 67 6.32 -4.62 -12.73
C LEU A 67 5.25 -4.07 -13.68
N VAL A 68 5.31 -2.77 -13.98
CA VAL A 68 4.33 -2.07 -14.82
C VAL A 68 4.86 -1.90 -16.23
N ASN A 69 4.12 -2.41 -17.21
CA ASN A 69 4.37 -2.13 -18.62
C ASN A 69 3.56 -0.90 -19.05
N LYS A 70 4.24 0.19 -19.45
CA LYS A 70 3.57 1.36 -20.03
C LYS A 70 3.28 1.12 -21.51
N GLY A 71 2.00 1.16 -21.87
CA GLY A 71 1.54 1.04 -23.26
C GLY A 71 1.67 2.35 -24.04
N ALA A 72 1.38 2.29 -25.34
CA ALA A 72 1.53 3.40 -26.29
C ALA A 72 0.70 4.67 -25.97
N LYS A 73 -0.34 4.57 -25.13
CA LYS A 73 -1.18 5.70 -24.69
C LYS A 73 -0.92 6.15 -23.24
N ASN A 74 0.24 5.79 -22.68
CA ASN A 74 0.52 5.87 -21.23
C ASN A 74 -0.38 4.97 -20.36
N ASP A 75 -1.10 4.02 -20.95
CA ASP A 75 -1.88 3.03 -20.21
C ASP A 75 -0.96 2.09 -19.43
N MET A 76 -1.14 2.00 -18.12
CA MET A 76 -0.38 1.09 -17.27
C MET A 76 -0.96 -0.33 -17.30
N LYS A 77 -0.17 -1.28 -17.77
CA LYS A 77 -0.52 -2.70 -17.82
C LYS A 77 0.26 -3.47 -16.77
N VAL A 78 -0.46 -3.96 -15.75
CA VAL A 78 0.01 -4.90 -14.75
C VAL A 78 -1.16 -5.78 -14.31
N THR A 79 -0.96 -7.09 -14.18
CA THR A 79 -1.97 -8.00 -13.65
C THR A 79 -1.87 -8.04 -12.12
N ALA A 80 -2.93 -8.47 -11.44
CA ALA A 80 -2.89 -8.64 -9.99
C ALA A 80 -1.73 -9.58 -9.56
N GLU A 81 -1.51 -10.65 -10.30
CA GLU A 81 -0.40 -11.58 -10.04
C GLU A 81 0.97 -10.94 -10.28
N ASN A 82 1.16 -10.19 -11.38
CA ASN A 82 2.45 -9.57 -11.68
C ASN A 82 2.83 -8.48 -10.66
N ALA A 83 1.85 -7.78 -10.07
CA ALA A 83 2.10 -6.80 -9.02
C ALA A 83 2.62 -7.41 -7.70
N LEU A 84 2.57 -8.74 -7.55
CA LEU A 84 3.15 -9.48 -6.41
C LEU A 84 4.55 -10.03 -6.68
N LYS A 85 5.09 -9.88 -7.90
CA LYS A 85 6.40 -10.45 -8.28
C LYS A 85 7.60 -9.63 -7.78
N GLY A 86 7.36 -8.44 -7.25
CA GLY A 86 8.41 -7.65 -6.62
C GLY A 86 8.87 -8.28 -5.31
N VAL A 87 10.10 -7.99 -4.92
CA VAL A 87 10.68 -8.48 -3.66
C VAL A 87 10.75 -7.33 -2.67
N VAL A 88 10.37 -7.61 -1.44
CA VAL A 88 10.50 -6.69 -0.29
C VAL A 88 11.21 -7.43 0.84
N THR A 89 12.04 -6.71 1.57
CA THR A 89 12.68 -7.21 2.80
C THR A 89 11.99 -6.56 3.98
N PHE A 90 11.24 -7.35 4.74
CA PHE A 90 10.58 -6.89 5.96
C PHE A 90 11.32 -7.38 7.21
N PRO A 91 11.29 -6.60 8.30
CA PRO A 91 11.81 -7.03 9.59
C PRO A 91 10.90 -8.12 10.20
N SER A 92 11.25 -8.60 11.40
CA SER A 92 10.41 -9.56 12.12
C SER A 92 8.99 -9.01 12.31
N ARG A 93 8.01 -9.90 12.48
CA ARG A 93 6.61 -9.48 12.63
C ARG A 93 6.43 -8.59 13.87
N GLU A 94 7.18 -8.87 14.93
CA GLU A 94 7.23 -8.10 16.17
C GLU A 94 7.72 -6.66 15.90
N GLU A 95 8.81 -6.50 15.16
CA GLU A 95 9.32 -5.18 14.77
C GLU A 95 8.34 -4.44 13.85
N GLN A 96 7.69 -5.15 12.93
CA GLN A 96 6.67 -4.55 12.06
C GLN A 96 5.53 -3.92 12.88
N VAL A 97 5.07 -4.59 13.96
CA VAL A 97 4.05 -4.05 14.88
C VAL A 97 4.57 -2.78 15.56
N ILE A 98 5.75 -2.85 16.19
CA ILE A 98 6.33 -1.72 16.93
C ILE A 98 6.50 -0.49 16.03
N ILE A 99 7.01 -0.70 14.80
CA ILE A 99 7.20 0.39 13.83
C ILE A 99 5.85 0.98 13.42
N SER A 100 4.85 0.14 13.14
CA SER A 100 3.53 0.61 12.72
C SER A 100 2.85 1.45 13.81
N GLU A 101 2.88 0.98 15.06
CA GLU A 101 2.33 1.70 16.21
C GLU A 101 3.04 3.04 16.47
N PHE A 102 4.36 3.08 16.26
CA PHE A 102 5.13 4.32 16.38
C PHE A 102 4.65 5.38 15.38
N PHE A 103 4.51 5.02 14.10
CA PHE A 103 4.04 5.94 13.08
C PHE A 103 2.57 6.34 13.29
N ASP A 104 1.69 5.39 13.64
CA ASP A 104 0.29 5.71 13.96
C ASP A 104 0.18 6.71 15.13
N ARG A 105 1.03 6.56 16.16
CA ARG A 105 1.10 7.52 17.28
C ARG A 105 1.65 8.87 16.84
N LEU A 106 2.70 8.90 16.02
CA LEU A 106 3.28 10.14 15.50
C LEU A 106 2.24 10.92 14.68
N ASP A 107 1.55 10.27 13.77
CA ASP A 107 0.51 10.88 12.94
C ASP A 107 -0.66 11.40 13.77
N SER A 108 -1.03 10.68 14.83
CA SER A 108 -2.05 11.12 15.78
C SER A 108 -1.62 12.40 16.51
N LEU A 109 -0.35 12.49 16.93
CA LEU A 109 0.20 13.69 17.58
C LEU A 109 0.26 14.88 16.62
N ILE A 110 0.69 14.67 15.37
CA ILE A 110 0.69 15.69 14.32
C ILE A 110 -0.73 16.18 14.06
N THR A 111 -1.68 15.27 13.88
CA THR A 111 -3.09 15.59 13.66
C THR A 111 -3.67 16.40 14.82
N LEU A 112 -3.37 16.02 16.06
CA LEU A 112 -3.84 16.76 17.24
C LEU A 112 -3.23 18.17 17.30
N HIS A 113 -1.95 18.32 16.95
CA HIS A 113 -1.28 19.62 16.92
C HIS A 113 -1.89 20.53 15.83
N GLN A 114 -2.13 20.00 14.62
CA GLN A 114 -2.76 20.71 13.50
C GLN A 114 -4.24 21.08 13.74
N ARG A 115 -4.89 20.54 14.77
CA ARG A 115 -6.25 20.97 15.16
C ARG A 115 -6.25 22.12 16.16
N LYS A 116 -5.12 22.38 16.82
CA LYS A 116 -4.97 23.46 17.80
C LYS A 116 -4.59 24.79 17.16
N TYR A 117 -4.02 24.76 15.95
CA TYR A 117 -3.53 25.90 15.17
C TYR A 117 -4.06 25.78 13.75
#